data_AF-A0A2M4DP39-F1
#
_entry.id   AF-A0A2M4DP39-F1
#
_cell.length_a   1.000
_cell.length_b   1.000
_cell.length_c   1.000
_cell.angle_alpha   90.00
_cell.angle_beta   90.00
_cell.angle_gamma   90.00
#
_symmetry.space_group_name_H-M   'P 1'
#
loop_
_entity.id
_entity.type
_entity.pdbx_description
1 polymer ?
#
loop_
_entity_poly.entity_id
_entity_poly.type
_entity_poly.pdbx_seq_one_letter_code
_entity_poly.pdbx_strand_id
1 'polypeptide(L)'
;MMYLQLRGKAFLWHQVRCIMAVLLLVGDGKEDPTIVKELLDVDRNPCKPQYSMASDVPLNLYDCQFNEKSSDGSGESVSEGSDLRDWIFKEEDLRRTISDLQTLWTRASVKTTMMREMLQTLQDTFTQHFGAHDQISNQASSLTLGVRSREYCPLLQRQRCESLENRIEHFAKKRRIEVSNKSIDSNVCPPGALESST
;
A
#
# COMPACT_ATOMS: atom_id res chain seq x y z
N MET A 1 0.25 20.40 -2.23
CA MET A 1 -0.19 19.16 -1.54
C MET A 1 -0.11 18.04 -2.56
N MET A 2 0.48 16.91 -2.21
CA MET A 2 0.66 15.77 -3.13
C MET A 2 -0.12 14.58 -2.57
N TYR A 3 -0.69 13.77 -3.46
CA TYR A 3 -1.32 12.50 -3.09
C TYR A 3 -0.87 11.42 -4.08
N LEU A 4 -0.81 10.17 -3.61
CA LEU A 4 -0.60 9.01 -4.47
C LEU A 4 -1.92 8.25 -4.57
N GLN A 5 -2.40 8.05 -5.80
CA GLN A 5 -3.55 7.21 -6.06
C GLN A 5 -3.09 5.82 -6.51
N LEU A 6 -3.53 4.78 -5.80
CA LEU A 6 -3.33 3.39 -6.19
C LEU A 6 -4.68 2.79 -6.56
N ARG A 7 -4.76 2.19 -7.75
CA ARG A 7 -5.95 1.47 -8.23
C ARG A 7 -5.56 0.03 -8.52
N GLY A 8 -6.33 -0.92 -8.00
CA GLY A 8 -6.09 -2.33 -8.17
C GLY A 8 -7.32 -3.14 -7.80
N LYS A 9 -7.36 -4.41 -8.23
CA LYS A 9 -8.47 -5.32 -7.89
C LYS A 9 -8.40 -5.78 -6.43
N ALA A 10 -7.19 -5.98 -5.93
CA ALA A 10 -6.92 -6.38 -4.56
C ALA A 10 -5.50 -5.95 -4.18
N PHE A 11 -5.26 -5.81 -2.88
CA PHE A 11 -3.96 -5.57 -2.30
C PHE A 11 -3.69 -6.59 -1.20
N LEU A 12 -2.43 -7.04 -1.09
CA LEU A 12 -2.01 -7.86 0.04
C LEU A 12 -2.04 -7.05 1.34
N TRP A 13 -2.10 -7.75 2.46
CA TRP A 13 -2.04 -7.13 3.78
C TRP A 13 -0.81 -6.22 3.89
N HIS A 14 -1.05 -4.95 4.26
CA HIS A 14 -0.05 -3.88 4.34
C HIS A 14 0.70 -3.50 3.04
N GLN A 15 0.33 -4.03 1.87
CA GLN A 15 1.05 -3.79 0.61
C GLN A 15 1.19 -2.30 0.28
N VAL A 16 0.08 -1.55 0.36
CA VAL A 16 0.06 -0.11 0.07
C VAL A 16 1.03 0.67 0.98
N ARG A 17 1.02 0.37 2.27
CA ARG A 17 1.92 1.03 3.25
C ARG A 17 3.39 0.66 3.01
N CYS A 18 3.65 -0.55 2.50
CA CYS A 18 4.99 -0.97 2.12
C CYS A 18 5.49 -0.27 0.86
N ILE A 19 4.62 -0.06 -0.14
CA ILE A 19 4.94 0.73 -1.34
C ILE A 19 5.28 2.17 -0.92
N MET A 20 4.42 2.80 -0.12
CA MET A 20 4.63 4.16 0.35
C MET A 20 5.93 4.30 1.16
N ALA A 21 6.30 3.32 1.98
CA ALA A 21 7.55 3.36 2.74
C ALA A 21 8.78 3.48 1.83
N VAL A 22 8.81 2.71 0.72
CA VAL A 22 9.91 2.77 -0.26
C VAL A 22 9.89 4.10 -1.00
N LEU A 23 8.73 4.58 -1.44
CA LEU A 23 8.61 5.85 -2.14
C LEU A 23 9.02 7.05 -1.26
N LEU A 24 8.73 7.00 0.04
CA LEU A 24 9.17 8.02 0.99
C LEU A 24 10.70 8.03 1.15
N LEU A 25 11.36 6.86 1.10
CA LEU A 25 12.82 6.79 1.12
C LEU A 25 13.44 7.40 -0.14
N VAL A 26 12.82 7.17 -1.31
CA VAL A 26 13.22 7.80 -2.56
C VAL A 26 13.02 9.32 -2.51
N GLY A 27 11.87 9.78 -2.02
CA GLY A 27 11.57 11.21 -1.88
C GLY A 27 12.46 11.93 -0.87
N ASP A 28 12.97 11.23 0.14
CA ASP A 28 13.94 11.74 1.13
C ASP A 28 15.40 11.65 0.62
N GLY A 29 15.62 11.25 -0.64
CA GLY A 29 16.94 11.14 -1.26
C GLY A 29 17.81 9.99 -0.74
N LYS A 30 17.23 9.06 0.02
CA LYS A 30 17.94 7.93 0.65
C LYS A 30 18.09 6.73 -0.27
N GLU A 31 17.26 6.63 -1.30
CA GLU A 31 17.29 5.59 -2.31
C GLU A 31 17.09 6.21 -3.69
N ASP A 32 17.72 5.63 -4.71
CA ASP A 32 17.47 6.01 -6.10
C ASP A 32 16.11 5.43 -6.58
N PRO A 33 15.34 6.12 -7.46
CA PRO A 33 14.09 5.59 -7.99
C PRO A 33 14.19 4.18 -8.61
N THR A 34 15.38 3.79 -9.12
CA THR A 34 15.65 2.45 -9.66
C THR A 34 15.45 1.34 -8.63
N ILE A 35 15.51 1.63 -7.32
CA ILE A 35 15.31 0.65 -6.25
C ILE A 35 13.97 -0.10 -6.38
N VAL A 36 12.93 0.58 -6.88
CA VAL A 36 11.60 -0.04 -7.07
C VAL A 36 11.69 -1.17 -8.09
N LYS A 37 12.44 -0.96 -9.17
CA LYS A 37 12.66 -1.99 -10.20
C LYS A 37 13.48 -3.15 -9.65
N GLU A 38 14.50 -2.86 -8.85
CA GLU A 38 15.35 -3.89 -8.24
C GLU A 38 14.57 -4.75 -7.24
N LEU A 39 13.69 -4.15 -6.42
CA LEU A 39 12.85 -4.87 -5.46
C LEU A 39 11.78 -5.74 -6.11
N LEU A 40 11.36 -5.42 -7.35
CA LEU A 40 10.43 -6.21 -8.13
C LEU A 40 11.10 -7.35 -8.91
N ASP A 41 12.44 -7.33 -9.02
CA ASP A 41 13.23 -8.42 -9.59
C ASP A 41 13.37 -9.55 -8.55
N VAL A 42 12.45 -10.50 -8.62
CA VAL A 42 12.38 -11.64 -7.70
C VAL A 42 13.53 -12.64 -7.87
N ASP A 43 14.13 -12.70 -9.06
CA ASP A 43 15.26 -13.60 -9.32
C ASP A 43 16.51 -13.11 -8.58
N ARG A 44 16.74 -11.79 -8.59
CA ARG A 44 17.87 -11.17 -7.87
C ARG A 44 17.55 -10.93 -6.39
N ASN A 45 16.30 -10.61 -6.07
CA ASN A 45 15.85 -10.23 -4.73
C ASN A 45 14.65 -11.09 -4.27
N PRO A 46 14.87 -12.39 -3.99
CA PRO A 46 13.78 -13.32 -3.66
C PRO A 46 13.08 -13.04 -2.33
N CYS A 47 13.67 -12.21 -1.47
CA CYS A 47 13.14 -11.91 -0.14
C CYS A 47 13.15 -10.41 0.11
N LYS A 48 12.05 -9.94 0.71
CA LYS A 48 11.85 -8.53 1.05
C LYS A 48 12.89 -8.07 2.08
N PRO A 49 13.59 -6.93 1.86
CA PRO A 49 14.46 -6.35 2.88
C PRO A 49 13.68 -5.76 4.06
N GLN A 50 14.34 -5.61 5.21
CA GLN A 50 13.70 -5.05 6.40
C GLN A 50 13.52 -3.52 6.28
N TYR A 51 12.29 -3.06 6.44
CA TYR A 51 11.96 -1.65 6.57
C TYR A 51 10.61 -1.46 7.27
N SER A 52 10.46 -0.31 7.94
CA SER A 52 9.20 0.06 8.57
C SER A 52 8.14 0.46 7.55
N MET A 53 6.88 0.15 7.85
CA MET A 53 5.75 0.60 7.03
C MET A 53 5.53 2.11 7.16
N ALA A 54 4.97 2.71 6.11
CA ALA A 54 4.47 4.08 6.18
C ALA A 54 3.32 4.20 7.20
N SER A 55 3.12 5.39 7.75
CA SER A 55 1.98 5.72 8.61
C SER A 55 0.65 5.39 7.90
N ASP A 56 -0.33 4.94 8.67
CA ASP A 56 -1.70 4.65 8.24
C ASP A 56 -2.58 5.89 8.20
N VAL A 57 -2.18 6.96 8.89
CA VAL A 57 -2.92 8.23 8.95
C VAL A 57 -3.33 8.77 7.56
N PRO A 58 -2.46 8.79 6.53
CA PRO A 58 -2.83 9.31 5.21
C PRO A 58 -3.50 8.27 4.29
N LEU A 59 -3.74 7.04 4.74
CA LEU A 59 -4.32 5.99 3.90
C LEU A 59 -5.85 6.10 3.89
N ASN A 60 -6.42 6.40 2.72
CA ASN A 60 -7.86 6.51 2.53
C ASN A 60 -8.36 5.56 1.44
N LEU A 61 -9.37 4.75 1.74
CA LEU A 61 -10.12 4.00 0.73
C LEU A 61 -11.13 4.97 0.10
N TYR A 62 -10.78 5.48 -1.08
CA TYR A 62 -11.52 6.58 -1.70
C TYR A 62 -12.66 6.11 -2.63
N ASP A 63 -12.40 5.11 -3.47
CA ASP A 63 -13.35 4.65 -4.49
C ASP A 63 -13.30 3.12 -4.64
N CYS A 64 -14.47 2.51 -4.87
CA CYS A 64 -14.67 1.10 -5.13
C CYS A 64 -15.55 0.92 -6.35
N GLN A 65 -15.10 0.11 -7.30
CA GLN A 65 -15.81 -0.13 -8.56
C GLN A 65 -16.43 -1.51 -8.58
N PHE A 66 -17.69 -1.58 -9.01
CA PHE A 66 -18.48 -2.81 -9.10
C PHE A 66 -18.87 -3.06 -10.55
N ASN A 67 -18.81 -4.31 -11.00
CA ASN A 67 -19.14 -4.68 -12.38
C ASN A 67 -20.67 -4.66 -12.61
N GLU A 68 -21.10 -4.21 -13.79
CA GLU A 68 -22.52 -4.17 -14.19
C GLU A 68 -23.16 -5.56 -14.40
N LYS A 69 -22.38 -6.64 -14.55
CA LYS A 69 -22.84 -7.95 -15.04
C LYS A 69 -22.83 -9.09 -14.03
N SER A 70 -23.03 -8.82 -12.74
CA SER A 70 -23.21 -9.87 -11.73
C SER A 70 -24.68 -10.33 -11.61
N SER A 71 -25.41 -10.43 -12.72
CA SER A 71 -26.60 -11.28 -12.78
C SER A 71 -26.09 -12.67 -13.15
N ASP A 72 -25.99 -13.55 -12.16
CA ASP A 72 -25.68 -14.95 -12.39
C ASP A 72 -26.56 -15.52 -13.50
N GLY A 73 -25.97 -16.36 -14.35
CA GLY A 73 -26.57 -16.96 -15.53
C GLY A 73 -27.69 -17.97 -15.25
N SER A 74 -28.57 -17.72 -14.29
CA SER A 74 -29.87 -18.38 -14.21
C SER A 74 -30.85 -17.59 -15.07
N GLY A 75 -31.09 -18.09 -16.28
CA GLY A 75 -31.99 -17.51 -17.27
C GLY A 75 -33.46 -17.53 -16.86
N GLU A 76 -33.83 -16.80 -15.81
CA GLU A 76 -35.22 -16.49 -15.48
C GLU A 76 -35.36 -14.98 -15.24
N SER A 77 -36.03 -14.35 -16.20
CA SER A 77 -36.61 -13.04 -16.08
C SER A 77 -37.58 -13.00 -14.90
N VAL A 78 -37.32 -12.18 -13.88
CA VAL A 78 -38.26 -11.25 -13.20
C VAL A 78 -37.47 -10.54 -12.09
N SER A 79 -37.30 -9.22 -12.21
CA SER A 79 -37.88 -8.23 -11.26
C SER A 79 -37.38 -6.83 -11.61
N GLU A 80 -38.30 -5.90 -11.91
CA GLU A 80 -38.09 -4.44 -11.96
C GLU A 80 -37.81 -3.90 -10.54
N GLY A 81 -36.74 -4.38 -9.91
CA GLY A 81 -36.26 -3.91 -8.62
C GLY A 81 -34.95 -3.16 -8.83
N SER A 82 -34.94 -1.87 -8.48
CA SER A 82 -33.75 -1.00 -8.35
C SER A 82 -32.46 -1.79 -8.15
N ASP A 83 -31.55 -1.71 -9.12
CA ASP A 83 -30.22 -2.30 -9.03
C ASP A 83 -29.59 -1.84 -7.70
N LEU A 84 -29.13 -2.76 -6.84
CA LEU A 84 -28.53 -2.45 -5.52
C LEU A 84 -27.20 -1.67 -5.64
N ARG A 85 -26.89 -1.16 -6.83
CA ARG A 85 -25.66 -0.49 -7.24
C ARG A 85 -25.79 1.02 -7.27
N ASP A 86 -27.02 1.54 -7.35
CA ASP A 86 -27.24 2.97 -7.30
C ASP A 86 -27.08 3.46 -5.88
N TRP A 87 -26.14 4.39 -5.69
CA TRP A 87 -25.96 5.05 -4.41
C TRP A 87 -27.24 5.79 -4.02
N ILE A 88 -27.78 5.46 -2.84
CA ILE A 88 -28.95 6.14 -2.30
C ILE A 88 -28.47 7.39 -1.58
N PHE A 89 -28.72 8.55 -2.17
CA PHE A 89 -28.37 9.84 -1.60
C PHE A 89 -29.55 10.46 -0.86
N LYS A 90 -29.28 11.01 0.32
CA LYS A 90 -30.20 11.84 1.07
C LYS A 90 -29.61 13.24 1.17
N GLU A 91 -30.36 14.24 0.70
CA GLU A 91 -29.89 15.63 0.64
C GLU A 91 -29.45 16.15 2.03
N GLU A 92 -30.24 15.85 3.07
CA GLU A 92 -29.96 16.27 4.44
C GLU A 92 -28.64 15.68 4.98
N ASP A 93 -28.42 14.38 4.76
CA ASP A 93 -27.20 13.68 5.19
C ASP A 93 -25.97 14.18 4.43
N LEU A 94 -26.12 14.43 3.13
CA LEU A 94 -25.04 14.96 2.29
C LEU A 94 -24.69 16.39 2.71
N ARG A 95 -25.69 17.25 2.93
CA ARG A 95 -25.50 18.63 3.40
C ARG A 95 -24.82 18.66 4.78
N ARG A 96 -25.25 17.80 5.71
CA ARG A 96 -24.62 17.67 7.03
C ARG A 96 -23.17 17.22 6.91
N THR A 97 -22.90 16.17 6.13
CA THR A 97 -21.54 15.66 5.93
C THR A 97 -20.61 16.72 5.33
N ILE A 98 -21.08 17.46 4.33
CA ILE A 98 -20.33 18.58 3.73
C ILE A 98 -20.03 19.65 4.78
N SER A 99 -21.03 20.07 5.57
CA SER A 99 -20.86 21.07 6.63
C SER A 99 -19.85 20.62 7.71
N ASP A 100 -19.94 19.37 8.15
CA ASP A 100 -19.04 18.78 9.14
C ASP A 100 -17.60 18.76 8.60
N LEU A 101 -17.41 18.32 7.34
CA LEU A 101 -16.11 18.31 6.69
C LEU A 101 -15.53 19.71 6.49
N GLN A 102 -16.34 20.70 6.12
CA GLN A 102 -15.92 22.10 6.01
C GLN A 102 -15.47 22.67 7.36
N THR A 103 -16.18 22.34 8.44
CA THR A 103 -15.82 22.74 9.80
C THR A 103 -14.50 22.11 10.24
N LEU A 104 -14.32 20.81 10.01
CA LEU A 104 -13.08 20.09 10.31
C LEU A 104 -11.91 20.65 9.50
N TRP A 105 -12.11 20.87 8.20
CA TRP A 105 -11.10 21.44 7.31
C TRP A 105 -10.68 22.84 7.76
N THR A 106 -11.63 23.70 8.11
CA THR A 106 -11.33 25.06 8.60
C THR A 106 -10.48 25.00 9.87
N ARG A 107 -10.87 24.17 10.84
CA ARG A 107 -10.13 23.99 12.10
C ARG A 107 -8.71 23.46 11.86
N ALA A 108 -8.55 22.47 10.98
CA ALA A 108 -7.26 21.92 10.61
C ALA A 108 -6.38 22.96 9.88
N SER A 109 -6.98 23.77 9.00
CA SER A 109 -6.30 24.82 8.24
C SER A 109 -5.80 25.94 9.14
N VAL A 110 -6.61 26.39 10.10
CA VAL A 110 -6.19 27.37 11.12
C VAL A 110 -5.00 26.84 11.91
N LYS A 111 -5.09 25.62 12.45
CA LYS A 111 -3.98 24.98 13.19
C LYS A 111 -2.72 24.86 12.34
N THR A 112 -2.86 24.44 11.09
CA THR A 112 -1.74 24.30 10.14
C THR A 112 -1.06 25.64 9.89
N THR A 113 -1.83 26.70 9.68
CA THR A 113 -1.31 28.06 9.51
C THR A 113 -0.61 28.55 10.77
N MET A 114 -1.23 28.44 11.94
CA MET A 114 -0.59 28.83 13.20
C MET A 114 0.77 28.15 13.39
N MET A 115 0.83 26.82 13.22
CA MET A 115 2.08 26.07 13.35
C MET A 115 3.11 26.47 12.29
N ARG A 116 2.69 26.72 11.05
CA ARG A 116 3.59 27.14 9.96
C ARG A 116 4.22 28.52 10.24
N GLU A 117 3.44 29.50 10.67
CA GLU A 117 3.97 30.84 11.00
C GLU A 117 4.93 30.77 12.20
N MET A 118 4.60 29.97 13.22
CA MET A 118 5.49 29.72 14.35
C MET A 118 6.81 29.07 13.90
N LEU A 119 6.74 28.07 13.01
CA LEU A 119 7.93 27.42 12.47
C LEU A 119 8.80 28.38 11.66
N GLN A 120 8.20 29.22 10.81
CA GLN A 120 8.93 30.21 10.03
C GLN A 120 9.68 31.19 10.95
N THR A 121 8.97 31.75 11.94
CA THR A 121 9.57 32.67 12.92
C THR A 121 10.76 32.04 13.66
N LEU A 122 10.63 30.77 14.06
CA LEU A 122 11.70 30.04 14.74
C LEU A 122 12.89 29.76 13.81
N GLN A 123 12.64 29.42 12.55
CA GLN A 123 13.69 29.21 11.54
C GLN A 123 14.46 30.50 11.24
N ASP A 124 13.75 31.63 11.14
CA ASP A 124 14.35 32.94 10.94
C ASP A 124 15.21 33.33 12.15
N THR A 125 14.67 33.16 13.36
CA THR A 125 15.40 33.41 14.62
C THR A 125 16.66 32.54 14.71
N PHE A 126 16.55 31.25 14.38
CA PHE A 126 17.68 30.33 14.38
C PHE A 126 18.76 30.78 13.38
N THR A 127 18.37 31.15 12.17
CA THR A 127 19.29 31.63 11.13
C THR A 127 19.98 32.94 11.53
N GLN A 128 19.26 33.85 12.20
CA GLN A 128 19.82 35.11 12.69
C GLN A 128 20.86 34.90 13.80
N HIS A 129 20.61 33.98 14.73
CA HIS A 129 21.49 33.77 15.88
C HIS A 129 22.68 32.83 15.60
N PHE A 130 22.51 31.85 14.70
CA PHE A 130 23.51 30.80 14.47
C PHE A 130 24.07 30.79 13.03
N GLY A 131 23.49 31.55 12.10
CA GLY A 131 23.91 31.61 10.71
C GLY A 131 23.27 30.54 9.82
N ALA A 132 23.79 30.38 8.60
CA ALA A 132 23.32 29.40 7.63
C ALA A 132 23.86 28.00 7.97
N HIS A 133 23.04 27.20 8.64
CA HIS A 133 23.26 25.78 8.86
C HIS A 133 22.39 24.92 7.94
N ASP A 134 22.60 23.61 7.97
CA ASP A 134 21.72 22.65 7.30
C ASP A 134 20.26 22.87 7.72
N GLN A 135 19.36 22.89 6.73
CA GLN A 135 17.95 23.12 6.97
C GLN A 135 17.37 22.00 7.86
N ILE A 136 16.76 22.38 8.99
CA ILE A 136 16.09 21.43 9.87
C ILE A 136 14.85 20.88 9.13
N SER A 137 14.96 19.66 8.62
CA SER A 137 13.90 18.96 7.90
C SER A 137 13.48 17.71 8.67
N ASN A 138 12.31 17.77 9.30
CA ASN A 138 11.74 16.65 10.07
C ASN A 138 10.27 16.38 9.72
N GLN A 139 9.75 16.98 8.64
CA GLN A 139 8.35 16.94 8.24
C GLN A 139 7.92 15.52 7.84
N ALA A 140 8.80 14.77 7.18
CA ALA A 140 8.54 13.39 6.78
C ALA A 140 8.61 12.38 7.95
N SER A 141 8.95 12.84 9.17
CA SER A 141 9.12 11.94 10.33
C SER A 141 7.89 11.16 10.71
N SER A 142 6.75 11.83 10.71
CA SER A 142 5.45 11.26 11.03
C SER A 142 4.91 10.32 9.96
N LEU A 143 5.51 10.28 8.77
CA LEU A 143 5.05 9.47 7.64
C LEU A 143 5.62 8.04 7.66
N THR A 144 6.59 7.75 8.50
CA THR A 144 7.18 6.41 8.67
C THR A 144 7.03 5.94 10.11
N LEU A 145 6.63 4.69 10.31
CA LEU A 145 6.56 4.12 11.66
C LEU A 145 7.92 3.59 12.15
N GLY A 146 8.05 3.41 13.46
CA GLY A 146 9.17 2.68 14.07
C GLY A 146 10.41 3.54 14.37
N VAL A 147 11.44 2.87 14.89
CA VAL A 147 12.70 3.49 15.32
C VAL A 147 13.58 3.77 14.11
N ARG A 148 14.08 5.01 14.03
CA ARG A 148 15.03 5.42 12.98
C ARG A 148 16.46 5.15 13.45
N SER A 149 17.24 4.48 12.61
CA SER A 149 18.69 4.41 12.82
C SER A 149 19.30 5.81 12.62
N ARG A 150 20.34 6.14 13.39
CA ARG A 150 21.10 7.39 13.22
C ARG A 150 21.82 7.42 11.88
N GLU A 151 22.29 6.26 11.44
CA GLU A 151 22.93 6.07 10.14
C GLU A 151 22.02 5.29 9.22
N TYR A 152 21.87 5.80 7.99
CA TYR A 152 21.04 5.16 6.98
C TYR A 152 21.76 3.96 6.36
N CYS A 153 21.11 2.80 6.33
CA CYS A 153 21.57 1.62 5.61
C CYS A 153 20.70 1.42 4.36
N PRO A 154 21.26 1.35 3.14
CA PRO A 154 20.51 1.11 1.90
C PRO A 154 19.66 -0.16 1.93
N LEU A 155 18.48 -0.14 1.31
CA LEU A 155 17.48 -1.21 1.39
C LEU A 155 18.05 -2.58 1.02
N LEU A 156 18.82 -2.68 -0.06
CA LEU A 156 19.37 -3.95 -0.53
C LEU A 156 20.46 -4.54 0.37
N GLN A 157 21.06 -3.72 1.24
CA GLN A 157 22.10 -4.14 2.18
C GLN A 157 21.53 -4.60 3.52
N ARG A 158 20.21 -4.41 3.75
CA ARG A 158 19.57 -4.78 5.01
C ARG A 158 19.30 -6.28 5.08
N GLN A 159 19.15 -6.77 6.31
CA GLN A 159 18.65 -8.12 6.56
C GLN A 159 17.32 -8.33 5.84
N ARG A 160 17.20 -9.47 5.16
CA ARG A 160 15.98 -9.88 4.46
C ARG A 160 15.07 -10.66 5.39
N CYS A 161 13.77 -10.56 5.16
CA CYS A 161 12.78 -11.40 5.83
C CYS A 161 12.98 -12.88 5.46
N GLU A 162 12.52 -13.77 6.32
CA GLU A 162 12.46 -15.20 6.02
C GLU A 162 11.56 -15.46 4.81
N SER A 163 11.92 -16.50 4.04
CA SER A 163 11.13 -16.93 2.88
C SER A 163 9.75 -17.44 3.30
N LEU A 164 8.82 -17.46 2.34
CA LEU A 164 7.48 -17.98 2.59
C LEU A 164 7.51 -19.47 2.96
N GLU A 165 8.38 -20.23 2.29
CA GLU A 165 8.60 -21.65 2.50
C GLU A 165 9.04 -21.92 3.94
N ASN A 166 10.02 -21.15 4.44
CA ASN A 166 10.49 -21.26 5.83
C ASN A 166 9.36 -20.96 6.83
N ARG A 167 8.53 -19.96 6.55
CA ARG A 167 7.38 -19.62 7.41
C ARG A 167 6.32 -20.74 7.37
N ILE A 168 6.00 -21.28 6.20
CA ILE A 168 5.06 -22.39 6.04
C ILE A 168 5.55 -23.60 6.82
N GLU A 169 6.82 -23.99 6.66
CA GLU A 169 7.42 -25.10 7.43
C GLU A 169 7.34 -24.87 8.94
N HIS A 170 7.64 -23.66 9.41
CA HIS A 170 7.56 -23.34 10.84
C HIS A 170 6.12 -23.47 11.38
N PHE A 171 5.10 -23.04 10.63
CA PHE A 171 3.70 -23.18 11.04
C PHE A 171 3.16 -24.62 10.88
N ALA A 172 3.64 -25.36 9.88
CA ALA A 172 3.34 -26.78 9.69
C ALA A 172 3.91 -27.62 10.84
N LYS A 173 5.17 -27.36 11.26
CA LYS A 173 5.78 -27.98 12.45
C LYS A 173 5.00 -27.70 13.73
N LYS A 174 4.33 -26.54 13.82
CA LYS A 174 3.44 -26.17 14.94
C LYS A 174 1.98 -26.65 14.77
N ARG A 175 1.68 -27.46 13.76
CA ARG A 175 0.32 -27.99 13.41
C ARG A 175 -0.76 -26.92 13.27
N ARG A 176 -0.39 -25.71 12.83
CA ARG A 176 -1.35 -24.60 12.61
C ARG A 176 -1.83 -24.50 11.16
N ILE A 177 -1.21 -25.25 10.24
CA ILE A 177 -1.52 -25.31 8.81
C ILE A 177 -1.25 -26.74 8.32
N GLU A 178 -2.18 -27.34 7.58
CA GLU A 178 -1.95 -28.59 6.84
C GLU A 178 -1.39 -28.25 5.45
N VAL A 179 -0.21 -28.76 5.12
CA VAL A 179 0.41 -28.55 3.81
C VAL A 179 -0.06 -29.69 2.89
N SER A 180 -0.99 -29.39 1.97
CA SER A 180 -1.41 -30.33 0.94
C SER A 180 -0.49 -30.21 -0.28
N ASN A 181 0.41 -31.16 -0.47
CA ASN A 181 1.19 -31.28 -1.69
C ASN A 181 0.29 -31.84 -2.80
N LYS A 182 -0.36 -30.99 -3.59
CA LYS A 182 -0.89 -31.42 -4.89
C LYS A 182 0.28 -31.50 -5.87
N SER A 183 0.81 -32.70 -6.07
CA SER A 183 1.68 -33.01 -7.20
C SER A 183 0.89 -32.74 -8.48
N ILE A 184 1.37 -31.79 -9.28
CA ILE A 184 0.94 -31.68 -10.68
C ILE A 184 1.66 -32.81 -11.40
N ASP A 185 1.01 -33.97 -11.50
CA ASP A 185 1.48 -35.03 -12.37
C ASP A 185 1.37 -34.54 -13.81
N SER A 186 2.53 -34.36 -14.43
CA SER A 186 2.67 -34.17 -15.86
C SER A 186 2.26 -35.49 -16.53
N ASN A 187 1.00 -35.56 -16.96
CA ASN A 187 0.53 -36.67 -17.80
C ASN A 187 1.35 -36.70 -19.09
N VAL A 188 2.28 -37.65 -19.12
CA VAL A 188 3.00 -38.13 -20.29
C VAL A 188 1.97 -38.61 -21.32
N CYS A 189 1.97 -37.99 -22.49
CA CYS A 189 1.20 -38.43 -23.65
C CYS A 189 1.83 -39.75 -24.17
N PRO A 190 1.09 -40.87 -24.32
CA PRO A 190 1.66 -42.08 -24.89
C PRO A 190 1.83 -41.94 -26.41
N PRO A 191 2.87 -42.55 -27.00
CA PRO A 191 3.17 -42.48 -28.42
C PRO A 191 2.16 -43.29 -29.24
N GLY A 192 1.90 -42.81 -30.46
CA GLY A 192 0.90 -43.37 -31.37
C GLY A 192 1.12 -44.83 -31.73
N ALA A 193 0.00 -45.52 -31.96
CA ALA A 193 -0.07 -46.76 -32.70
C ALA A 193 -0.94 -46.53 -33.94
N LEU A 194 -0.31 -46.61 -35.11
CA LEU A 194 -0.99 -46.95 -36.37
C LEU A 194 -1.53 -48.38 -36.26
N GLU A 195 -2.72 -48.62 -36.81
CA GLU A 195 -3.20 -49.83 -37.52
C GLU A 195 -4.71 -49.60 -37.82
N SER A 196 -5.10 -49.22 -39.05
CA SER A 196 -5.42 -50.04 -40.24
C SER A 196 -6.70 -50.89 -40.15
N SER A 197 -7.58 -50.68 -41.15
CA SER A 197 -8.66 -51.57 -41.65
C SER A 197 -9.92 -51.62 -40.76
N THR A 198 -11.15 -51.42 -41.24
CA THR A 198 -11.78 -51.56 -42.57
C THR A 198 -13.05 -50.71 -42.58
#